data_AF-A0A958RDG6-F1
#
_entry.id   AF-A0A958RDG6-F1
#
_cell.length_a   1.000
_cell.length_b   1.000
_cell.length_c   1.000
_cell.angle_alpha   90.00
_cell.angle_beta   90.00
_cell.angle_gamma   90.00
#
_symmetry.space_group_name_H-M   'P 1'
#
loop_
_entity.id
_entity.type
_entity.pdbx_description
1 polymer ?
#
loop_
_entity_poly.entity_id
_entity_poly.type
_entity_poly.pdbx_seq_one_letter_code
_entity_poly.pdbx_strand_id
1 'polypeptide(L)'
;MTQNTSHTGDSSSVPTLKQGVGCIKAALKTMPQRPGVYRMLNESGDVLYVGKAKNLKQRVTNYTQTSGLSWRITRMVAATRRMEITVTESEAQALLLEANQIKKLQPRYNILLRDDKSFPFILITKDHAFPRITKYRGPQKKGGEYYGPFASAGAVNQTIATLQRAFLLRPCTDNIFKNRTRPCLQYQIKRCSAPCVEYINPQEYAALLEQARTFLSGKSREIQDAL
;
A
#
# COMPACT_ATOMS: atom_id res chain seq x y z
N MET A 1 -9.68 -22.15 -66.05
CA MET A 1 -9.93 -20.89 -65.30
C MET A 1 -10.64 -21.30 -64.02
N THR A 2 -9.89 -21.51 -62.93
CA THR A 2 -9.77 -20.56 -61.79
C THR A 2 -11.12 -20.43 -61.06
N GLN A 3 -11.28 -20.66 -59.75
CA GLN A 3 -10.43 -20.20 -58.65
C GLN A 3 -10.59 -21.10 -57.41
N ASN A 4 -9.45 -21.31 -56.74
CA ASN A 4 -9.26 -21.93 -55.45
C ASN A 4 -9.46 -20.84 -54.39
N THR A 5 -10.53 -20.89 -53.60
CA THR A 5 -10.73 -19.97 -52.46
C THR A 5 -10.18 -20.59 -51.19
N SER A 6 -8.91 -20.30 -50.93
CA SER A 6 -8.23 -20.52 -49.65
C SER A 6 -8.92 -19.73 -48.53
N HIS A 7 -9.55 -20.44 -47.60
CA HIS A 7 -9.89 -19.89 -46.28
C HIS A 7 -8.60 -19.72 -45.47
N THR A 8 -8.10 -18.49 -45.40
CA THR A 8 -7.10 -18.06 -44.41
C THR A 8 -7.79 -17.89 -43.07
N GLY A 9 -7.80 -18.95 -42.27
CA GLY A 9 -8.17 -18.90 -40.86
C GLY A 9 -7.16 -18.07 -40.09
N ASP A 10 -7.67 -17.07 -39.38
CA ASP A 10 -6.96 -16.15 -38.49
C ASP A 10 -6.12 -16.94 -37.47
N SER A 11 -4.79 -16.85 -37.58
CA SER A 11 -3.85 -17.57 -36.72
C SER A 11 -3.66 -16.82 -35.41
N SER A 12 -4.61 -16.94 -34.48
CA SER A 12 -4.38 -16.54 -33.09
C SER A 12 -3.39 -17.53 -32.45
N SER A 13 -2.09 -17.31 -32.65
CA SER A 13 -1.03 -18.20 -32.17
C SER A 13 -1.10 -18.33 -30.64
N VAL A 14 -1.29 -19.56 -30.14
CA VAL A 14 -1.39 -19.81 -28.71
C VAL A 14 -0.10 -19.32 -28.02
N PRO A 15 -0.19 -18.47 -26.97
CA PRO A 15 0.99 -17.93 -26.32
C PRO A 15 1.91 -19.03 -25.78
N THR A 16 3.15 -19.11 -26.28
CA THR A 16 4.10 -20.14 -25.85
C THR A 16 4.92 -19.70 -24.63
N LEU A 17 5.27 -20.67 -23.79
CA LEU A 17 6.11 -20.43 -22.61
C LEU A 17 7.49 -19.86 -23.00
N LYS A 18 8.05 -20.33 -24.13
CA LYS A 18 9.34 -19.87 -24.64
C LYS A 18 9.33 -18.38 -24.99
N GLN A 19 8.28 -17.88 -25.64
CA GLN A 19 8.11 -16.46 -25.94
C GLN A 19 8.03 -15.63 -24.65
N GLY A 20 7.20 -16.06 -23.70
CA GLY A 20 7.04 -15.40 -22.39
C GLY A 20 8.36 -15.28 -21.63
N VAL A 21 9.10 -16.38 -21.50
CA VAL A 21 10.43 -16.40 -20.86
C VAL A 21 11.42 -15.50 -21.62
N GLY A 22 11.38 -15.49 -22.95
CA GLY A 22 12.21 -14.61 -23.78
C GLY A 22 11.97 -13.13 -23.48
N CYS A 23 10.70 -12.71 -23.38
CA CYS A 23 10.31 -11.36 -22.99
C CYS A 23 10.84 -10.99 -21.60
N ILE A 24 10.66 -11.88 -20.61
CA ILE A 24 11.14 -11.64 -19.24
C ILE A 24 12.67 -11.51 -19.21
N LYS A 25 13.39 -12.37 -19.95
CA LYS A 25 14.85 -12.29 -20.07
C LYS A 25 15.32 -11.00 -20.73
N ALA A 26 14.59 -10.47 -21.71
CA ALA A 26 14.89 -9.18 -22.31
C ALA A 26 14.74 -8.04 -21.28
N ALA A 27 13.65 -8.01 -20.52
CA ALA A 27 13.43 -7.03 -19.47
C ALA A 27 14.49 -7.09 -18.35
N LEU A 28 15.00 -8.28 -18.02
CA LEU A 28 16.04 -8.47 -17.01
C LEU A 28 17.38 -7.81 -17.34
N LYS A 29 17.66 -7.52 -18.63
CA LYS A 29 18.92 -6.89 -19.06
C LYS A 29 19.06 -5.48 -18.49
N THR A 30 17.96 -4.73 -18.44
CA THR A 30 17.92 -3.33 -17.97
C THR A 30 17.32 -3.19 -16.56
N MET A 31 16.99 -4.29 -15.90
CA MET A 31 16.30 -4.26 -14.61
C MET A 31 17.23 -3.91 -13.44
N PRO A 32 16.87 -2.92 -12.61
CA PRO A 32 17.69 -2.51 -11.47
C PRO A 32 17.57 -3.50 -10.29
N GLN A 33 18.59 -3.50 -9.43
CA GLN A 33 18.60 -4.22 -8.15
C GLN A 33 18.07 -3.34 -7.01
N ARG A 34 16.87 -2.79 -7.19
CA ARG A 34 16.21 -1.88 -6.22
C ARG A 34 14.82 -2.38 -5.84
N PRO A 35 14.23 -1.87 -4.75
CA PRO A 35 12.83 -2.13 -4.45
C PRO A 35 11.93 -1.48 -5.50
N GLY A 36 10.75 -2.07 -5.70
CA GLY A 36 9.76 -1.53 -6.62
C GLY A 36 8.66 -2.53 -6.97
N VAL A 37 7.88 -2.14 -7.97
CA VAL A 37 6.74 -2.90 -8.50
C VAL A 37 6.96 -3.21 -9.97
N TYR A 38 6.66 -4.44 -10.38
CA TYR A 38 6.64 -4.85 -11.79
C TYR A 38 5.24 -5.27 -12.21
N ARG A 39 4.94 -5.05 -13.48
CA ARG A 39 3.72 -5.48 -14.15
C ARG A 39 4.06 -6.38 -15.31
N MET A 40 3.31 -7.46 -15.47
CA MET A 40 3.36 -8.32 -16.64
C MET A 40 2.11 -8.11 -17.48
N LEU A 41 2.28 -7.83 -18.76
CA LEU A 41 1.21 -7.46 -19.68
C LEU A 41 1.11 -8.47 -20.82
N ASN A 42 -0.11 -8.70 -21.31
CA ASN A 42 -0.35 -9.51 -22.51
C ASN A 42 -0.07 -8.71 -23.80
N GLU A 43 -0.36 -9.31 -24.94
CA GLU A 43 -0.21 -8.70 -26.26
C GLU A 43 -1.10 -7.47 -26.46
N SER A 44 -2.34 -7.52 -25.95
CA SER A 44 -3.32 -6.43 -25.99
C SER A 44 -2.99 -5.27 -25.04
N GLY A 45 -1.98 -5.42 -24.17
CA GLY A 45 -1.61 -4.43 -23.16
C GLY A 45 -2.38 -4.55 -21.84
N ASP A 46 -3.18 -5.58 -21.63
CA ASP A 46 -3.85 -5.84 -20.36
C ASP A 46 -2.85 -6.31 -19.30
N VAL A 47 -3.00 -5.81 -18.07
CA VAL A 47 -2.16 -6.23 -16.95
C VAL A 47 -2.60 -7.60 -16.46
N LEU A 48 -1.74 -8.59 -16.67
CA LEU A 48 -1.93 -9.97 -16.22
C LEU A 48 -1.62 -10.13 -14.75
N TYR A 49 -0.55 -9.47 -14.29
CA TYR A 49 -0.04 -9.59 -12.93
C TYR A 49 0.72 -8.35 -12.49
N VAL A 50 0.58 -8.00 -11.22
CA VAL A 50 1.36 -6.98 -10.52
C VAL A 50 2.08 -7.65 -9.35
N GLY A 51 3.35 -7.36 -9.15
CA GLY A 51 4.09 -7.83 -7.97
C GLY A 51 5.12 -6.84 -7.46
N LYS A 52 5.35 -6.83 -6.15
CA LYS A 52 6.44 -6.08 -5.51
C LYS A 52 7.71 -6.92 -5.34
N ALA A 53 8.84 -6.25 -5.20
CA ALA A 53 10.10 -6.86 -4.80
C ALA A 53 10.95 -5.91 -3.96
N LYS A 54 11.75 -6.47 -3.03
CA LYS A 54 12.90 -5.77 -2.41
C LYS A 54 14.05 -5.60 -3.40
N ASN A 55 14.22 -6.60 -4.27
CA ASN A 55 15.17 -6.60 -5.38
C ASN A 55 14.44 -7.10 -6.63
N LEU A 56 14.12 -6.18 -7.54
CA LEU A 56 13.36 -6.45 -8.76
C LEU A 56 14.02 -7.51 -9.63
N LYS A 57 15.32 -7.36 -9.92
CA LYS A 57 16.06 -8.29 -10.78
C LYS A 57 16.04 -9.72 -10.23
N GLN A 58 16.31 -9.89 -8.94
CA GLN A 58 16.29 -11.20 -8.29
C GLN A 58 14.90 -11.83 -8.33
N ARG A 59 13.86 -11.07 -7.96
CA ARG A 59 12.48 -11.56 -7.96
C ARG A 59 12.00 -11.97 -9.35
N VAL A 60 12.31 -11.18 -10.37
CA VAL A 60 11.85 -11.43 -11.74
C VAL A 60 12.60 -12.59 -12.38
N THR A 61 13.87 -12.82 -12.01
CA THR A 61 14.67 -13.95 -12.49
C THR A 61 14.00 -15.29 -12.18
N ASN A 62 13.31 -15.41 -11.04
CA ASN A 62 12.60 -16.64 -10.66
C ASN A 62 11.53 -17.06 -11.68
N TYR A 63 10.92 -16.13 -12.42
CA TYR A 63 9.94 -16.47 -13.46
C TYR A 63 10.56 -17.12 -14.70
N THR A 64 11.89 -17.06 -14.84
CA THR A 64 12.60 -17.74 -15.93
C THR A 64 12.96 -19.20 -15.58
N GLN A 65 12.85 -19.58 -14.31
CA GLN A 65 13.11 -20.93 -13.81
C GLN A 65 11.82 -21.76 -13.83
N THR A 66 11.47 -22.28 -15.01
CA THR A 66 10.14 -22.85 -15.27
C THR A 66 9.80 -24.11 -14.48
N SER A 67 10.79 -24.87 -14.02
CA SER A 67 10.59 -26.13 -13.27
C SER A 67 9.98 -25.93 -11.87
N GLY A 68 10.16 -24.75 -11.26
CA GLY A 68 9.64 -24.43 -9.93
C GLY A 68 8.31 -23.67 -9.92
N LEU A 69 7.71 -23.41 -11.08
CA LEU A 69 6.51 -22.58 -11.20
C LEU A 69 5.23 -23.43 -11.11
N SER A 70 4.23 -22.93 -10.37
CA SER A 70 2.90 -23.54 -10.42
C SER A 70 2.25 -23.33 -11.79
N TRP A 71 1.37 -24.25 -12.19
CA TRP A 71 0.67 -24.19 -13.49
C TRP A 71 0.06 -22.83 -13.82
N ARG A 72 -0.54 -22.19 -12.81
CA ARG A 72 -1.12 -20.85 -12.93
C ARG A 72 -0.09 -19.78 -13.29
N ILE A 73 1.06 -19.81 -12.64
CA ILE A 73 2.18 -18.88 -12.90
C ILE A 73 2.82 -19.19 -14.24
N THR A 74 2.96 -20.47 -14.62
CA THR A 74 3.45 -20.88 -15.93
C THR A 74 2.58 -20.32 -17.06
N ARG A 75 1.25 -20.38 -16.92
CA ARG A 75 0.32 -19.77 -17.90
C ARG A 75 0.44 -18.24 -17.97
N MET A 76 0.58 -17.59 -16.83
CA MET A 76 0.82 -16.14 -16.76
C MET A 76 2.10 -15.77 -17.51
N VAL A 77 3.21 -16.47 -17.24
CA VAL A 77 4.49 -16.26 -17.93
C VAL A 77 4.35 -16.47 -19.43
N ALA A 78 3.70 -17.55 -19.88
CA ALA A 78 3.49 -17.82 -21.29
C ALA A 78 2.70 -16.71 -22.02
N ALA A 79 1.75 -16.08 -21.33
CA ALA A 79 0.95 -14.97 -21.85
C ALA A 79 1.66 -13.60 -21.81
N THR A 80 2.76 -13.46 -21.07
CA THR A 80 3.49 -12.19 -20.97
C THR A 80 4.15 -11.81 -22.30
N ARG A 81 3.95 -10.56 -22.72
CA ARG A 81 4.56 -9.95 -23.91
C ARG A 81 5.33 -8.68 -23.61
N ARG A 82 4.99 -8.01 -22.51
CA ARG A 82 5.70 -6.82 -22.04
C ARG A 82 5.80 -6.82 -20.52
N MET A 83 6.89 -6.23 -20.02
CA MET A 83 7.05 -5.93 -18.61
C MET A 83 7.22 -4.42 -18.40
N GLU A 84 6.56 -3.90 -17.39
CA GLU A 84 6.72 -2.51 -16.95
C GLU A 84 7.22 -2.49 -15.51
N ILE A 85 8.14 -1.59 -15.20
CA ILE A 85 8.82 -1.53 -13.90
C ILE A 85 8.72 -0.11 -13.35
N THR A 86 8.33 0.01 -12.08
CA THR A 86 8.38 1.24 -11.31
C THR A 86 9.29 1.01 -10.11
N VAL A 87 10.43 1.71 -10.07
CA VAL A 87 11.36 1.66 -8.94
C VAL A 87 10.81 2.55 -7.82
N THR A 88 10.91 2.09 -6.58
CA THR A 88 10.58 2.89 -5.40
C THR A 88 11.81 3.12 -4.54
N GLU A 89 11.71 4.03 -3.58
CA GLU A 89 12.79 4.33 -2.65
C GLU A 89 12.82 3.34 -1.48
N SER A 90 11.65 2.84 -1.08
CA SER A 90 11.51 1.88 0.01
C SER A 90 10.61 0.68 -0.31
N GLU A 91 10.73 -0.37 0.49
CA GLU A 91 9.82 -1.52 0.43
C GLU A 91 8.38 -1.12 0.79
N ALA A 92 8.21 -0.18 1.73
CA ALA A 92 6.89 0.28 2.15
C ALA A 92 6.14 0.96 1.01
N GLN A 93 6.84 1.79 0.23
CA GLN A 93 6.30 2.40 -0.99
C GLN A 93 5.96 1.33 -2.05
N ALA A 94 6.86 0.36 -2.29
CA ALA A 94 6.58 -0.73 -3.24
C ALA A 94 5.32 -1.53 -2.85
N LEU A 95 5.14 -1.81 -1.56
CA LEU A 95 3.96 -2.50 -1.05
C LEU A 95 2.68 -1.69 -1.25
N LEU A 96 2.73 -0.38 -1.00
CA LEU A 96 1.58 0.49 -1.19
C LEU A 96 1.22 0.65 -2.67
N LEU A 97 2.21 0.89 -3.52
CA LEU A 97 2.03 1.00 -4.97
C LEU A 97 1.49 -0.29 -5.58
N GLU A 98 2.03 -1.45 -5.19
CA GLU A 98 1.52 -2.76 -5.63
C GLU A 98 0.04 -2.92 -5.26
N ALA A 99 -0.30 -2.65 -4.00
CA ALA A 99 -1.66 -2.80 -3.53
C ALA A 99 -2.63 -1.83 -4.25
N ASN A 100 -2.20 -0.60 -4.54
CA ASN A 100 -2.96 0.37 -5.33
C ASN A 100 -3.19 -0.13 -6.77
N GLN A 101 -2.15 -0.64 -7.42
CA GLN A 101 -2.23 -1.18 -8.78
C GLN A 101 -3.10 -2.43 -8.87
N ILE A 102 -2.97 -3.38 -7.93
CA ILE A 102 -3.82 -4.58 -7.88
C ILE A 102 -5.29 -4.18 -7.75
N LYS A 103 -5.61 -3.23 -6.86
CA LYS A 103 -6.99 -2.77 -6.67
C LYS A 103 -7.56 -2.07 -7.90
N LYS A 104 -6.78 -1.21 -8.53
CA LYS A 104 -7.21 -0.43 -9.72
C LYS A 104 -7.35 -1.30 -10.96
N LEU A 105 -6.43 -2.24 -11.17
CA LEU A 105 -6.32 -3.01 -12.41
C LEU A 105 -6.96 -4.40 -12.32
N GLN A 106 -7.23 -4.89 -11.11
CA GLN A 106 -7.77 -6.23 -10.83
C GLN A 106 -7.16 -7.36 -11.68
N PRO A 107 -5.81 -7.47 -11.77
CA PRO A 107 -5.16 -8.37 -12.72
C PRO A 107 -5.62 -9.82 -12.54
N ARG A 108 -5.80 -10.54 -13.66
CA ARG A 108 -6.34 -11.90 -13.66
C ARG A 108 -5.55 -12.88 -12.77
N TYR A 109 -4.24 -12.69 -12.67
CA TYR A 109 -3.35 -13.59 -11.91
C TYR A 109 -2.98 -13.07 -10.52
N ASN A 110 -3.59 -11.99 -10.00
CA ASN A 110 -3.44 -11.63 -8.59
C ASN A 110 -4.57 -12.27 -7.76
N ILE A 111 -4.21 -13.08 -6.76
CA ILE A 111 -5.18 -13.78 -5.88
C ILE A 111 -5.54 -12.92 -4.66
N LEU A 112 -4.53 -12.38 -3.99
CA LEU A 112 -4.68 -11.58 -2.77
C LEU A 112 -4.90 -10.10 -3.12
N LEU A 113 -5.52 -9.35 -2.19
CA LEU A 113 -5.80 -7.90 -2.32
C LEU A 113 -6.85 -7.51 -3.37
N ARG A 114 -7.68 -8.46 -3.81
CA ARG A 114 -8.91 -8.18 -4.58
C ARG A 114 -10.05 -7.64 -3.71
N ASP A 115 -10.00 -7.85 -2.40
CA ASP A 115 -10.99 -7.31 -1.45
C ASP A 115 -11.09 -5.77 -1.56
N ASP A 116 -12.33 -5.26 -1.56
CA ASP A 116 -12.67 -3.82 -1.61
C ASP A 116 -12.29 -3.01 -0.34
N LYS A 117 -11.40 -3.55 0.49
CA LYS A 117 -10.98 -2.91 1.74
C LYS A 117 -10.13 -1.69 1.43
N SER A 118 -10.67 -0.50 1.70
CA SER A 118 -9.94 0.77 1.62
C SER A 118 -8.63 0.74 2.42
N PHE A 119 -7.62 1.49 1.96
CA PHE A 119 -6.38 1.62 2.71
C PHE A 119 -6.65 2.30 4.06
N PRO A 120 -6.00 1.84 5.13
CA PRO A 120 -6.14 2.49 6.42
C PRO A 120 -5.33 3.80 6.44
N PHE A 121 -5.91 4.80 7.09
CA PHE A 121 -5.31 6.11 7.33
C PHE A 121 -5.23 6.37 8.83
N ILE A 122 -4.38 7.31 9.21
CA ILE A 122 -4.47 7.98 10.50
C ILE A 122 -5.40 9.19 10.34
N LEU A 123 -6.33 9.36 11.28
CA LEU A 123 -7.23 10.50 11.36
C LEU A 123 -6.98 11.25 12.67
N ILE A 124 -6.71 12.55 12.57
CA ILE A 124 -6.81 13.48 13.69
C ILE A 124 -8.20 14.11 13.66
N THR A 125 -8.98 13.87 14.72
CA THR A 125 -10.36 14.38 14.83
C THR A 125 -10.38 15.89 15.09
N LYS A 126 -11.37 16.63 14.57
CA LYS A 126 -11.50 18.07 14.83
C LYS A 126 -12.59 18.44 15.83
N ASP A 127 -13.47 17.51 16.18
CA ASP A 127 -14.72 17.81 16.90
C ASP A 127 -14.57 17.96 18.42
N HIS A 128 -13.34 18.09 18.94
CA HIS A 128 -13.07 18.18 20.38
C HIS A 128 -11.88 19.10 20.65
N ALA A 129 -11.93 19.86 21.75
CA ALA A 129 -10.81 20.68 22.24
C ALA A 129 -9.54 19.88 22.58
N PHE A 130 -9.65 18.55 22.64
CA PHE A 130 -8.54 17.63 22.88
C PHE A 130 -8.60 16.54 21.79
N PRO A 131 -8.21 16.86 20.55
CA PRO A 131 -8.23 15.93 19.43
C PRO A 131 -7.55 14.61 19.75
N ARG A 132 -8.11 13.51 19.24
CA ARG A 132 -7.48 12.20 19.31
C ARG A 132 -6.97 11.75 17.95
N ILE A 133 -5.95 10.92 17.97
CA ILE A 133 -5.44 10.22 16.80
C ILE A 133 -6.08 8.84 16.73
N THR A 134 -6.71 8.51 15.60
CA THR A 134 -7.42 7.24 15.44
C THR A 134 -7.22 6.65 14.05
N LYS A 135 -7.37 5.33 13.94
CA LYS A 135 -7.34 4.65 12.65
C LYS A 135 -8.63 4.92 11.90
N TYR A 136 -8.53 5.22 10.61
CA TYR A 136 -9.67 5.40 9.73
C TYR A 136 -9.60 4.46 8.52
N ARG A 137 -10.77 3.99 8.09
CA ARG A 137 -10.97 3.24 6.84
C ARG A 137 -12.27 3.72 6.22
N GLY A 138 -12.24 4.11 4.94
CA GLY A 138 -13.41 4.57 4.21
C GLY A 138 -13.14 5.80 3.37
N PRO A 139 -14.16 6.31 2.66
CA PRO A 139 -14.07 7.58 1.94
C PRO A 139 -13.90 8.73 2.93
N GLN A 140 -12.99 9.67 2.67
CA GLN A 140 -12.64 10.80 3.54
C GLN A 140 -13.81 11.80 3.68
N LYS A 141 -14.86 11.42 4.41
CA LYS A 141 -16.08 12.21 4.61
C LYS A 141 -16.24 12.72 6.05
N LYS A 142 -15.42 12.25 7.00
CA LYS A 142 -15.46 12.73 8.39
C LYS A 142 -14.62 14.00 8.52
N GLY A 143 -15.12 14.99 9.27
CA GLY A 143 -14.35 16.17 9.63
C GLY A 143 -13.05 15.79 10.34
N GLY A 144 -11.91 16.18 9.78
CA GLY A 144 -10.60 15.87 10.37
C GLY A 144 -9.46 15.93 9.36
N GLU A 145 -8.27 15.59 9.85
CA GLU A 145 -7.05 15.53 9.04
C GLU A 145 -6.61 14.09 8.85
N TYR A 146 -6.41 13.70 7.60
CA TYR A 146 -6.07 12.35 7.20
C TYR A 146 -4.60 12.27 6.79
N TYR A 147 -3.89 11.29 7.34
CA TYR A 147 -2.49 11.00 7.05
C TYR A 147 -2.33 9.55 6.60
N GLY A 148 -1.54 9.32 5.55
CA GLY A 148 -1.42 8.02 4.88
C GLY A 148 -1.57 8.14 3.35
N PRO A 149 -1.86 7.06 2.63
CA PRO A 149 -2.32 5.74 3.09
C PRO A 149 -1.23 4.85 3.70
N PHE A 150 -1.61 3.94 4.59
CA PHE A 150 -0.71 2.98 5.20
C PHE A 150 -0.84 1.60 4.58
N ALA A 151 0.28 0.87 4.52
CA ALA A 151 0.34 -0.48 3.96
C ALA A 151 -0.57 -1.50 4.67
N SER A 152 -0.81 -1.34 5.97
CA SER A 152 -1.68 -2.25 6.74
C SER A 152 -2.28 -1.57 7.97
N ALA A 153 -3.35 -2.17 8.53
CA ALA A 153 -3.95 -1.68 9.76
C ALA A 153 -3.00 -1.82 10.97
N GLY A 154 -2.10 -2.80 10.94
CA GLY A 154 -1.06 -2.97 11.95
C GLY A 154 -0.05 -1.82 11.91
N ALA A 155 0.38 -1.41 10.71
CA ALA A 155 1.27 -0.26 10.54
C ALA A 155 0.64 1.02 11.10
N VAL A 156 -0.65 1.27 10.82
CA VAL A 156 -1.39 2.40 11.42
C VAL A 156 -1.40 2.32 12.94
N ASN A 157 -1.80 1.18 13.50
CA ASN A 157 -1.89 1.02 14.95
C ASN A 157 -0.53 1.26 15.63
N GLN A 158 0.56 0.77 15.05
CA GLN A 158 1.91 0.98 15.57
C GLN A 158 2.31 2.46 15.53
N THR A 159 2.04 3.15 14.41
CA THR A 159 2.32 4.58 14.30
C THR A 159 1.51 5.39 15.32
N ILE A 160 0.21 5.12 15.46
CA ILE A 160 -0.64 5.77 16.47
C ILE A 160 -0.08 5.56 17.88
N ALA A 161 0.28 4.32 18.23
CA ALA A 161 0.85 4.01 19.54
C ALA A 161 2.18 4.74 19.78
N THR A 162 3.01 4.91 18.75
CA THR A 162 4.25 5.70 18.84
C THR A 162 3.96 7.18 19.06
N LEU A 163 3.03 7.77 18.31
CA LEU A 163 2.65 9.18 18.45
C LEU A 163 2.08 9.48 19.84
N GLN A 164 1.18 8.62 20.33
CA GLN A 164 0.59 8.77 21.66
C GLN A 164 1.66 8.74 22.76
N ARG A 165 2.65 7.86 22.63
CA ARG A 165 3.78 7.80 23.58
C ARG A 165 4.71 9.01 23.48
N ALA A 166 5.09 9.40 22.27
CA ALA A 166 6.06 10.47 22.05
C ALA A 166 5.51 11.85 22.43
N PHE A 167 4.24 12.11 22.13
CA PHE A 167 3.60 13.42 22.29
C PHE A 167 2.54 13.43 23.40
N LEU A 168 2.46 12.39 24.22
CA LEU A 168 1.54 12.27 25.36
C LEU A 168 0.06 12.50 24.98
N LEU A 169 -0.34 12.13 23.77
CA LEU A 169 -1.69 12.37 23.26
C LEU A 169 -2.69 11.35 23.81
N ARG A 170 -3.94 11.79 24.00
CA ARG A 170 -4.97 10.91 24.57
C ARG A 170 -5.35 9.77 23.62
N PRO A 171 -5.43 8.52 24.10
CA PRO A 171 -5.97 7.41 23.32
C PRO A 171 -7.47 7.19 23.53
N CYS A 172 -8.07 7.77 24.57
CA CYS A 172 -9.45 7.51 24.96
C CYS A 172 -10.46 8.12 23.97
N THR A 173 -11.58 7.41 23.81
CA THR A 173 -12.76 7.93 23.11
C THR A 173 -13.39 9.08 23.89
N ASP A 174 -14.18 9.91 23.21
CA ASP A 174 -14.83 11.07 23.84
C ASP A 174 -15.78 10.66 24.97
N ASN A 175 -16.45 9.51 24.83
CA ASN A 175 -17.28 8.96 25.90
C ASN A 175 -16.45 8.56 27.13
N ILE A 176 -15.29 7.94 26.93
CA ILE A 176 -14.40 7.63 28.06
C ILE A 176 -13.85 8.92 28.65
N PHE A 177 -13.46 9.89 27.82
CA PHE A 177 -12.92 11.18 28.25
C PHE A 177 -13.87 11.91 29.21
N LYS A 178 -15.14 12.05 28.82
CA LYS A 178 -16.16 12.78 29.60
C LYS A 178 -16.48 12.14 30.95
N ASN A 179 -16.32 10.81 31.06
CA ASN A 179 -16.70 10.05 32.26
C ASN A 179 -15.52 9.78 33.22
N ARG A 180 -14.34 10.39 33.00
CA ARG A 180 -13.18 10.17 33.88
C ARG A 180 -13.17 11.18 35.01
N THR A 181 -13.02 10.67 36.24
CA THR A 181 -12.84 11.46 37.46
C THR A 181 -11.44 11.35 38.06
N ARG A 182 -10.62 10.40 37.56
CA ARG A 182 -9.24 10.15 37.99
C ARG A 182 -8.35 9.76 36.80
N PRO A 183 -7.04 10.07 36.85
CA PRO A 183 -6.12 9.72 35.78
C PRO A 183 -6.07 8.20 35.58
N CYS A 184 -6.00 7.77 34.32
CA CYS A 184 -5.97 6.36 33.96
C CYS A 184 -4.53 5.83 33.88
N LEU A 185 -4.41 4.52 33.68
CA LEU A 185 -3.11 3.86 33.53
C LEU A 185 -2.22 4.54 32.49
N GLN A 186 -2.78 5.00 31.36
CA GLN A 186 -1.99 5.63 30.30
C GLN A 186 -1.24 6.88 30.76
N TYR A 187 -1.80 7.65 31.70
CA TYR A 187 -1.09 8.75 32.34
C TYR A 187 0.02 8.24 33.25
N GLN A 188 -0.29 7.26 34.10
CA GLN A 188 0.67 6.69 35.06
C GLN A 188 1.91 6.10 34.37
N ILE A 189 1.75 5.50 33.20
CA ILE A 189 2.85 4.97 32.38
C ILE A 189 3.44 5.99 31.40
N LYS A 190 3.16 7.29 31.60
CA LYS A 190 3.69 8.42 30.81
C LYS A 190 3.42 8.31 29.30
N ARG A 191 2.18 7.96 28.94
CA ARG A 191 1.71 7.87 27.53
C ARG A 191 0.55 8.81 27.21
N CYS A 192 0.12 9.60 28.17
CA CYS A 192 -0.99 10.54 28.04
C CYS A 192 -0.76 11.69 29.03
N SER A 193 -1.07 12.92 28.65
CA SER A 193 -1.02 14.11 29.50
C SER A 193 -2.25 14.30 30.40
N ALA A 194 -3.16 13.32 30.42
CA ALA A 194 -4.39 13.31 31.22
C ALA A 194 -5.31 14.54 31.05
N PRO A 195 -5.61 15.01 29.82
CA PRO A 195 -6.54 16.13 29.61
C PRO A 195 -7.97 15.86 30.13
N CYS A 196 -8.35 14.58 30.29
CA CYS A 196 -9.67 14.19 30.80
C CYS A 196 -9.91 14.53 32.28
N VAL A 197 -8.85 14.90 33.01
CA VAL A 197 -8.93 15.34 34.42
C VAL A 197 -8.20 16.67 34.60
N GLU A 198 -8.11 17.47 33.53
CA GLU A 198 -7.62 18.86 33.55
C GLU A 198 -6.15 19.04 33.98
N TYR A 199 -5.33 17.99 33.88
CA TYR A 199 -3.89 18.07 34.20
C TYR A 199 -3.07 18.82 33.13
N ILE A 200 -3.69 19.15 32.00
CA ILE A 200 -3.12 19.93 30.91
C ILE A 200 -4.25 20.79 30.32
N ASN A 201 -3.95 22.03 29.98
CA ASN A 201 -4.94 22.92 29.36
C ASN A 201 -5.05 22.66 27.83
N PRO A 202 -6.12 23.15 27.17
CA PRO A 202 -6.31 22.96 25.74
C PRO A 202 -5.16 23.51 24.87
N GLN A 203 -4.54 24.62 25.26
CA GLN A 203 -3.47 25.28 24.50
C GLN A 203 -2.18 24.46 24.51
N GLU A 204 -1.78 23.96 25.68
CA GLU A 204 -0.62 23.07 25.84
C GLU A 204 -0.85 21.75 25.12
N TYR A 205 -2.06 21.19 25.19
CA TYR A 205 -2.39 19.98 24.45
C TYR A 205 -2.34 20.21 22.93
N ALA A 206 -2.79 21.37 22.45
CA ALA A 206 -2.69 21.74 21.04
C ALA A 206 -1.23 21.82 20.58
N ALA A 207 -0.31 22.33 21.41
CA ALA A 207 1.12 22.34 21.09
C ALA A 207 1.69 20.91 20.92
N LEU A 208 1.31 19.97 21.79
CA LEU A 208 1.67 18.55 21.63
C LEU A 208 1.10 17.95 20.35
N LEU A 209 -0.13 18.32 20.00
CA LEU A 209 -0.77 17.87 18.77
C LEU A 209 -0.06 18.41 17.51
N GLU A 210 0.39 19.67 17.52
CA GLU A 210 1.15 20.28 16.42
C GLU A 210 2.49 19.57 16.18
N GLN A 211 3.16 19.12 17.24
CA GLN A 211 4.36 18.30 17.09
C GLN A 211 4.05 16.97 16.38
N ALA A 212 2.93 16.32 16.75
CA ALA A 212 2.49 15.10 16.08
C ALA A 212 2.09 15.34 14.62
N ARG A 213 1.45 16.48 14.30
CA ARG A 213 1.11 16.88 12.93
C ARG A 213 2.36 17.09 12.09
N THR A 214 3.38 17.76 12.63
CA THR A 214 4.66 18.00 11.96
C THR A 214 5.38 16.69 11.66
N PHE A 215 5.39 15.75 12.61
CA PHE A 215 5.94 14.42 12.38
C PHE A 215 5.18 13.65 11.28
N LEU A 216 3.84 13.70 11.32
CA LEU A 216 2.99 13.02 10.35
C LEU A 216 3.06 13.65 8.97
N SER A 217 3.19 14.97 8.85
CA SER A 217 3.32 15.67 7.57
C SER A 217 4.66 15.40 6.90
N GLY A 218 5.76 15.34 7.68
CA GLY A 218 7.07 14.92 7.18
C GLY A 218 7.02 13.51 6.56
N LYS A 219 6.47 12.54 7.29
CA LYS A 219 6.28 11.18 6.76
C LYS A 219 5.26 11.08 5.63
N SER A 220 4.20 11.91 5.65
CA SER A 220 3.19 11.88 4.59
C SER A 220 3.75 12.43 3.29
N ARG A 221 4.61 13.45 3.33
CA ARG A 221 5.36 13.93 2.15
C ARG A 221 6.29 12.84 1.61
N GLU A 222 7.08 12.17 2.45
CA GLU A 222 7.92 11.03 2.02
C GLU A 222 7.11 9.88 1.38
N ILE A 223 5.84 9.71 1.75
CA ILE A 223 4.96 8.71 1.15
C ILE A 223 4.28 9.24 -0.12
N GLN A 224 3.86 10.51 -0.14
CA GLN A 224 3.17 11.15 -1.26
C GLN A 224 4.10 11.48 -2.43
N ASP A 225 5.28 12.01 -2.17
CA ASP A 225 6.31 12.30 -3.19
C ASP A 225 6.84 11.02 -3.85
N ALA A 226 6.57 9.87 -3.24
CA ALA A 226 7.00 8.56 -3.69
C ALA A 226 5.88 7.64 -4.19
N LEU A 227 4.66 8.20 -4.37
CA LEU A 227 3.53 7.58 -5.04
C LEU A 227 3.42 8.04 -6.50
#